data_AF-A0A0U2YWY6-F1
#
_entry.id   AF-A0A0U2YWY6-F1
#
_cell.length_a   1.000
_cell.length_b   1.000
_cell.length_c   1.000
_cell.angle_alpha   90.00
_cell.angle_beta   90.00
_cell.angle_gamma   90.00
#
_symmetry.space_group_name_H-M   'P 1'
#
loop_
_entity.id
_entity.type
_entity.pdbx_description
1 polymer ?
#
loop_
_entity_poly.entity_id
_entity_poly.type
_entity_poly.pdbx_seq_one_letter_code
_entity_poly.pdbx_strand_id
1 'polypeptide(L)'
;MKRILFVMTMIGTAACGGGQTSTTTNASPAATSAPKASDRTYLLERVDEAAVVQVYADGFRDLALKEKTLIWHLYQAAIAGRDIFYDQRYAFALDMRDTLEAIITHPAGVDAKTLEDITHYTKLFWINTGPFNNLTAQKFVPVSTPEAFAAAAHAAEKNGAEFPRRDGESLDQMLARLKPAFFDATFESTVTAKTPPAGKDIITASANNLYVGLSMKDLEGYHE
;
A
#
# COMPACT_ATOMS: atom_id res chain seq x y z
N MET A 1 34.38 -1.11 -47.13
CA MET A 1 35.50 -0.63 -46.31
C MET A 1 35.12 -0.75 -44.84
N LYS A 2 36.02 -1.38 -44.05
CA LYS A 2 36.05 -1.58 -42.59
C LYS A 2 34.81 -2.23 -41.92
N ARG A 3 34.87 -3.58 -41.85
CA ARG A 3 34.16 -4.43 -40.88
C ARG A 3 35.04 -4.56 -39.64
N ILE A 4 34.50 -4.28 -38.45
CA ILE A 4 35.19 -4.51 -37.16
C ILE A 4 34.77 -5.89 -36.65
N LEU A 5 35.78 -6.73 -36.44
CA LEU A 5 35.72 -8.12 -36.00
C LEU A 5 35.95 -8.14 -34.48
N PHE A 6 34.99 -8.58 -33.68
CA PHE A 6 35.22 -8.91 -32.27
C PHE A 6 35.42 -10.42 -32.14
N VAL A 7 36.64 -10.79 -31.79
CA VAL A 7 37.12 -12.17 -31.62
C VAL A 7 36.67 -12.67 -30.25
N MET A 8 35.87 -13.73 -30.27
CA MET A 8 35.44 -14.52 -29.12
C MET A 8 36.49 -15.62 -28.90
N THR A 9 37.26 -15.52 -27.81
CA THR A 9 38.30 -16.52 -27.49
C THR A 9 37.76 -17.51 -26.46
N MET A 10 37.39 -18.70 -26.95
CA MET A 10 37.26 -19.92 -26.15
C MET A 10 38.67 -20.45 -25.85
N ILE A 11 38.97 -20.73 -24.58
CA ILE A 11 40.17 -21.49 -24.19
C ILE A 11 39.71 -22.79 -23.53
N GLY A 12 40.09 -23.89 -24.17
CA GLY A 12 39.77 -25.26 -23.78
C GLY A 12 40.62 -25.79 -22.62
N THR A 13 40.10 -26.86 -22.04
CA THR A 13 40.71 -27.68 -20.99
C THR A 13 41.95 -28.42 -21.47
N ALA A 14 43.03 -28.36 -20.68
CA ALA A 14 44.14 -29.30 -20.76
C ALA A 14 44.50 -29.77 -19.34
N ALA A 15 44.48 -31.09 -19.16
CA ALA A 15 44.83 -31.80 -17.94
C ALA A 15 46.30 -32.23 -17.95
N CYS A 16 47.03 -31.93 -16.88
CA CYS A 16 48.21 -32.64 -16.33
C CYS A 16 48.22 -32.27 -14.83
N GLY A 17 48.36 -33.13 -13.82
CA GLY A 17 49.13 -34.36 -13.75
C GLY A 17 50.36 -34.12 -12.86
N GLY A 18 50.18 -34.23 -11.53
CA GLY A 18 51.22 -34.57 -10.52
C GLY A 18 52.37 -33.61 -10.24
N GLY A 19 52.45 -33.08 -9.01
CA GLY A 19 53.70 -32.54 -8.47
C GLY A 19 53.56 -31.57 -7.28
N GLN A 20 53.70 -32.11 -6.07
CA GLN A 20 54.07 -31.46 -4.79
C GLN A 20 53.68 -29.98 -4.58
N THR A 21 52.57 -29.74 -3.87
CA THR A 21 52.27 -28.44 -3.26
C THR A 21 52.82 -28.35 -1.85
N SER A 22 53.83 -27.50 -1.69
CA SER A 22 54.27 -26.93 -0.42
C SER A 22 53.12 -26.18 0.24
N THR A 23 52.84 -26.50 1.50
CA THR A 23 51.82 -25.88 2.34
C THR A 23 52.14 -24.40 2.55
N THR A 24 51.53 -23.54 1.74
CA THR A 24 51.38 -22.12 2.04
C THR A 24 50.00 -21.95 2.64
N THR A 25 49.94 -21.67 3.94
CA THR A 25 48.72 -21.35 4.67
C THR A 25 48.11 -20.06 4.13
N ASN A 26 47.21 -20.18 3.16
CA ASN A 26 46.27 -19.11 2.83
C ASN A 26 45.30 -18.97 4.00
N ALA A 27 45.49 -17.91 4.78
CA ALA A 27 44.50 -17.47 5.75
C ALA A 27 43.18 -17.20 5.01
N SER A 28 42.18 -18.02 5.29
CA SER A 28 40.79 -17.78 4.89
C SER A 28 40.40 -16.39 5.39
N PRO A 29 39.77 -15.51 4.57
CA PRO A 29 39.19 -14.28 5.09
C PRO A 29 38.23 -14.67 6.20
N ALA A 30 38.48 -14.16 7.40
CA ALA A 30 37.64 -14.40 8.56
C ALA A 30 36.18 -14.18 8.16
N ALA A 31 35.34 -15.19 8.40
CA ALA A 31 33.91 -15.05 8.34
C ALA A 31 33.56 -13.78 9.13
N THR A 32 33.07 -12.76 8.41
CA THR A 32 32.60 -11.53 9.02
C THR A 32 31.58 -11.97 10.06
N SER A 33 31.89 -11.71 11.34
CA SER A 33 30.97 -12.01 12.43
C SER A 33 29.61 -11.49 12.03
N ALA A 34 28.59 -12.35 12.03
CA ALA A 34 27.21 -11.92 11.89
C ALA A 34 27.01 -10.69 12.80
N PRO A 35 26.45 -9.59 12.28
CA PRO A 35 26.29 -8.38 13.08
C PRO A 35 25.56 -8.78 14.37
N LYS A 36 26.11 -8.38 15.53
CA LYS A 36 25.41 -8.53 16.82
C LYS A 36 23.98 -8.08 16.62
N ALA A 37 23.01 -8.95 16.94
CA ALA A 37 21.61 -8.58 16.92
C ALA A 37 21.45 -7.29 17.72
N SER A 38 21.09 -6.19 17.07
CA SER A 38 20.90 -4.92 17.75
C SER A 38 19.60 -4.99 18.54
N ASP A 39 19.55 -4.43 19.75
CA ASP A 39 18.34 -4.32 20.58
C ASP A 39 17.27 -3.37 19.99
N ARG A 40 17.37 -3.01 18.70
CA ARG A 40 16.41 -2.13 18.01
C ARG A 40 15.15 -2.89 17.64
N THR A 41 14.00 -2.27 17.89
CA THR A 41 12.71 -2.77 17.42
C THR A 41 12.59 -2.54 15.92
N TYR A 42 12.37 -3.61 15.16
CA TYR A 42 12.09 -3.54 13.71
C TYR A 42 10.65 -3.92 13.40
N LEU A 43 10.15 -5.02 13.95
CA LEU A 43 8.75 -5.40 13.79
C LEU A 43 7.91 -4.59 14.79
N LEU A 44 7.05 -3.71 14.29
CA LEU A 44 6.14 -2.90 15.11
C LEU A 44 4.84 -3.64 15.39
N GLU A 45 4.26 -4.24 14.35
CA GLU A 45 2.97 -4.92 14.43
C GLU A 45 2.83 -5.93 13.29
N ARG A 46 1.96 -6.93 13.48
CA ARG A 46 1.40 -7.72 12.38
C ARG A 46 -0.11 -7.47 12.30
N VAL A 47 -0.57 -7.11 11.11
CA VAL A 47 -1.99 -6.95 10.79
C VAL A 47 -2.30 -7.99 9.72
N ASP A 48 -2.94 -9.08 10.13
CA ASP A 48 -3.07 -10.30 9.34
C ASP A 48 -1.72 -10.78 8.78
N GLU A 49 -1.60 -10.89 7.46
CA GLU A 49 -0.39 -11.30 6.78
C GLU A 49 0.64 -10.16 6.62
N ALA A 50 0.25 -8.91 6.87
CA ALA A 50 1.12 -7.75 6.71
C ALA A 50 1.96 -7.49 7.96
N ALA A 51 3.29 -7.39 7.78
CA ALA A 51 4.21 -6.94 8.82
C ALA A 51 4.47 -5.43 8.67
N VAL A 52 4.12 -4.66 9.70
CA VAL A 52 4.50 -3.24 9.78
C VAL A 52 5.87 -3.16 10.41
N VAL A 53 6.86 -2.70 9.63
CA VAL A 53 8.26 -2.67 10.05
C VAL A 53 8.80 -1.24 10.06
N GLN A 54 9.67 -0.98 11.04
CA GLN A 54 10.45 0.24 11.16
C GLN A 54 11.80 0.06 10.47
N VAL A 55 12.17 1.06 9.66
CA VAL A 55 13.50 1.19 9.08
C VAL A 55 14.21 2.41 9.67
N TYR A 56 15.51 2.27 9.91
CA TYR A 56 16.33 3.32 10.52
C TYR A 56 17.22 3.99 9.47
N ALA A 57 17.13 5.31 9.37
CA ALA A 57 17.98 6.11 8.48
C ALA A 57 19.21 6.65 9.25
N ASP A 58 20.06 5.75 9.76
CA ASP A 58 21.16 6.11 10.68
C ASP A 58 22.10 7.17 10.09
N GLY A 59 22.43 7.05 8.79
CA GLY A 59 23.30 8.00 8.09
C GLY A 59 22.71 9.40 7.93
N PHE A 60 21.40 9.62 8.16
CA PHE A 60 20.79 10.94 8.04
C PHE A 60 21.40 11.94 9.03
N ARG A 61 21.84 11.48 10.21
CA ARG A 61 22.43 12.32 11.25
C ARG A 61 23.73 12.98 10.80
N ASP A 62 24.51 12.30 9.98
CA ASP A 62 25.85 12.73 9.59
C ASP A 62 25.86 13.66 8.38
N LEU A 63 24.70 13.86 7.73
CA LEU A 63 24.55 14.73 6.58
C LEU A 63 24.75 16.22 6.93
N ALA A 64 25.26 16.99 5.98
CA ALA A 64 25.35 18.43 6.08
C ALA A 64 23.94 19.05 6.13
N LEU A 65 23.82 20.24 6.74
CA LEU A 65 22.52 20.90 6.90
C LEU A 65 21.79 21.09 5.56
N LYS A 66 22.51 21.46 4.49
CA LYS A 66 21.92 21.65 3.15
C LYS A 66 21.29 20.37 2.60
N GLU A 67 21.91 19.21 2.83
CA GLU A 67 21.41 17.92 2.38
C GLU A 67 20.18 17.51 3.19
N LYS A 68 20.20 17.73 4.51
CA LYS A 68 19.03 17.52 5.38
C LYS A 68 17.84 18.37 4.95
N THR A 69 18.06 19.64 4.61
CA THR A 69 17.02 20.54 4.10
C THR A 69 16.45 20.04 2.76
N LEU A 70 17.31 19.61 1.83
CA LEU A 70 16.87 19.02 0.57
C LEU A 70 16.01 17.77 0.81
N ILE A 71 16.49 16.82 1.61
CA ILE A 71 15.77 15.59 1.93
C ILE A 71 14.44 15.90 2.61
N TRP A 72 14.39 16.87 3.52
CA TRP A 72 13.16 17.27 4.19
C TRP A 72 12.12 17.75 3.17
N HIS A 73 12.50 18.62 2.23
CA HIS A 73 11.57 19.08 1.19
C HIS A 73 11.11 17.95 0.26
N LEU A 74 12.01 17.04 -0.13
CA LEU A 74 11.64 15.87 -0.93
C LEU A 74 10.68 14.93 -0.18
N TYR A 75 10.87 14.75 1.12
CA TYR A 75 9.99 13.95 1.96
C TYR A 75 8.60 14.56 2.10
N GLN A 76 8.52 15.88 2.33
CA GLN A 76 7.23 16.59 2.35
C GLN A 76 6.49 16.48 1.01
N ALA A 77 7.21 16.63 -0.11
CA ALA A 77 6.63 16.47 -1.44
C ALA A 77 6.10 15.04 -1.68
N ALA A 78 6.83 14.02 -1.23
CA ALA A 78 6.40 12.63 -1.35
C ALA A 78 5.13 12.34 -0.53
N ILE A 79 5.03 12.84 0.71
CA ILE A 79 3.84 12.64 1.56
C ILE A 79 2.61 13.36 0.98
N ALA A 80 2.79 14.54 0.40
CA ALA A 80 1.70 15.32 -0.17
C ALA A 80 0.95 14.58 -1.31
N GLY A 81 1.59 13.61 -1.97
CA GLY A 81 0.96 12.79 -3.00
C GLY A 81 0.05 11.66 -2.50
N ARG A 82 -0.04 11.43 -1.17
CA ARG A 82 -0.81 10.32 -0.59
C ARG A 82 -2.27 10.34 -1.06
N ASP A 83 -2.93 11.48 -0.92
CA ASP A 83 -4.38 11.58 -1.15
C ASP A 83 -4.74 11.51 -2.64
N ILE A 84 -3.84 11.99 -3.50
CA ILE A 84 -3.92 11.81 -4.96
C ILE A 84 -3.97 10.31 -5.29
N PHE A 85 -3.10 9.52 -4.66
CA PHE A 85 -3.05 8.09 -4.93
C PHE A 85 -4.26 7.33 -4.36
N TYR A 86 -4.79 7.73 -3.21
CA TYR A 86 -6.07 7.18 -2.70
C TYR A 86 -7.19 7.43 -3.71
N ASP A 87 -7.33 8.67 -4.19
CA ASP A 87 -8.38 9.04 -5.13
C ASP A 87 -8.26 8.30 -6.46
N GLN A 88 -7.06 8.24 -7.05
CA GLN A 88 -6.79 7.49 -8.27
C GLN A 88 -7.11 5.99 -8.13
N ARG A 89 -6.86 5.40 -6.96
CA ARG A 89 -7.13 3.98 -6.71
C ARG A 89 -8.59 3.69 -6.55
N TYR A 90 -9.38 4.59 -5.95
CA TYR A 90 -10.80 4.34 -5.77
C TYR A 90 -11.55 5.62 -5.39
N ALA A 91 -12.62 5.94 -6.13
CA ALA A 91 -13.37 7.19 -6.00
C ALA A 91 -13.97 7.43 -4.60
N PHE A 92 -14.25 6.36 -3.83
CA PHE A 92 -14.78 6.47 -2.47
C PHE A 92 -13.70 6.48 -1.39
N ALA A 93 -12.42 6.32 -1.74
CA ALA A 93 -11.41 5.99 -0.73
C ALA A 93 -11.11 7.12 0.26
N LEU A 94 -11.18 8.39 -0.16
CA LEU A 94 -11.01 9.52 0.75
C LEU A 94 -12.16 9.60 1.75
N ASP A 95 -13.42 9.57 1.29
CA ASP A 95 -14.60 9.53 2.16
C ASP A 95 -14.57 8.34 3.12
N MET A 96 -14.19 7.15 2.62
CA MET A 96 -14.07 5.96 3.46
C MET A 96 -13.00 6.14 4.53
N ARG A 97 -11.81 6.61 4.14
CA ARG A 97 -10.69 6.85 5.07
C ARG A 97 -11.10 7.84 6.16
N ASP A 98 -11.64 8.98 5.76
CA ASP A 98 -11.98 10.06 6.69
C ASP A 98 -13.08 9.61 7.65
N THR A 99 -14.04 8.79 7.19
CA THR A 99 -15.05 8.16 8.05
C THR A 99 -14.43 7.20 9.07
N LEU A 100 -13.50 6.33 8.65
CA LEU A 100 -12.80 5.41 9.56
C LEU A 100 -11.97 6.18 10.59
N GLU A 101 -11.19 7.16 10.12
CA GLU A 101 -10.32 8.00 10.94
C GLU A 101 -11.13 8.82 11.96
N ALA A 102 -12.28 9.37 11.57
CA ALA A 102 -13.21 10.06 12.47
C ALA A 102 -13.65 9.17 13.63
N ILE A 103 -14.01 7.90 13.36
CA ILE A 103 -14.45 6.95 14.38
C ILE A 103 -13.30 6.60 15.34
N ILE A 104 -12.14 6.19 14.82
CA ILE A 104 -11.03 5.70 15.67
C ILE A 104 -10.35 6.81 16.47
N THR A 105 -10.46 8.08 16.04
CA THR A 105 -9.94 9.24 16.77
C THR A 105 -10.93 9.80 17.78
N HIS A 106 -12.22 9.42 17.72
CA HIS A 106 -13.27 9.83 18.66
C HIS A 106 -14.02 8.61 19.27
N PRO A 107 -13.31 7.64 19.89
CA PRO A 107 -13.87 6.33 20.22
C PRO A 107 -14.79 6.31 21.46
N ALA A 108 -14.99 7.44 22.14
CA ALA A 108 -15.72 7.45 23.41
C ALA A 108 -17.18 6.99 23.22
N GLY A 109 -17.59 5.97 23.98
CA GLY A 109 -18.96 5.41 23.88
C GLY A 109 -19.19 4.49 22.69
N VAL A 110 -18.17 4.21 21.86
CA VAL A 110 -18.23 3.12 20.87
C VAL A 110 -18.09 1.78 21.59
N ASP A 111 -18.90 0.80 21.20
CA ASP A 111 -18.76 -0.58 21.69
C ASP A 111 -17.34 -1.10 21.44
N ALA A 112 -16.74 -1.73 22.44
CA ALA A 112 -15.32 -2.10 22.40
C ALA A 112 -14.99 -3.09 21.28
N LYS A 113 -15.88 -4.07 21.02
CA LYS A 113 -15.67 -5.05 19.95
C LYS A 113 -15.82 -4.41 18.58
N THR A 114 -16.81 -3.55 18.41
CA THR A 114 -17.03 -2.78 17.19
C THR A 114 -15.84 -1.87 16.89
N LEU A 115 -15.32 -1.19 17.92
CA LEU A 115 -14.13 -0.34 17.78
C LEU A 115 -12.89 -1.15 17.38
N GLU A 116 -12.71 -2.34 17.96
CA GLU A 116 -11.62 -3.26 17.59
C GLU A 116 -11.72 -3.66 16.12
N ASP A 117 -12.90 -4.05 15.65
CA ASP A 117 -13.14 -4.44 14.25
C ASP A 117 -12.90 -3.29 13.27
N ILE A 118 -13.39 -2.09 13.59
CA ILE A 118 -13.17 -0.88 12.78
C ILE A 118 -11.68 -0.52 12.79
N THR A 119 -11.00 -0.62 13.93
CA THR A 119 -9.56 -0.32 14.03
C THR A 119 -8.73 -1.29 13.19
N HIS A 120 -9.03 -2.59 13.25
CA HIS A 120 -8.38 -3.61 12.43
C HIS A 120 -8.59 -3.33 10.93
N TYR A 121 -9.83 -3.09 10.51
CA TYR A 121 -10.14 -2.73 9.13
C TYR A 121 -9.41 -1.45 8.69
N THR A 122 -9.35 -0.43 9.55
CA THR A 122 -8.67 0.84 9.25
C THR A 122 -7.17 0.62 9.00
N LYS A 123 -6.52 -0.23 9.80
CA LYS A 123 -5.11 -0.59 9.58
C LYS A 123 -4.90 -1.29 8.24
N LEU A 124 -5.76 -2.26 7.90
CA LEU A 124 -5.72 -2.91 6.59
C LEU A 124 -5.95 -1.91 5.45
N PHE A 125 -6.91 -1.00 5.61
CA PHE A 125 -7.22 0.05 4.64
C PHE A 125 -6.02 0.96 4.38
N TRP A 126 -5.31 1.38 5.44
CA TRP A 126 -4.09 2.18 5.30
C TRP A 126 -2.96 1.42 4.61
N ILE A 127 -2.71 0.17 5.02
CA ILE A 127 -1.67 -0.70 4.42
C ILE A 127 -1.95 -0.91 2.93
N ASN A 128 -3.22 -1.04 2.56
CA ASN A 128 -3.64 -1.32 1.19
C ASN A 128 -3.95 -0.08 0.34
N THR A 129 -3.89 1.12 0.93
CA THR A 129 -4.30 2.37 0.28
C THR A 129 -5.71 2.24 -0.33
N GLY A 130 -6.68 1.86 0.50
CA GLY A 130 -8.07 1.63 0.09
C GLY A 130 -8.60 0.25 0.47
N PRO A 131 -9.83 -0.09 0.05
CA PRO A 131 -10.52 -1.31 0.45
C PRO A 131 -10.15 -2.53 -0.41
N PHE A 132 -9.01 -2.50 -1.12
CA PHE A 132 -8.59 -3.56 -2.05
C PHE A 132 -7.24 -4.12 -1.66
N ASN A 133 -7.13 -5.44 -1.55
CA ASN A 133 -5.87 -6.09 -1.23
C ASN A 133 -4.82 -5.80 -2.32
N ASN A 134 -3.65 -5.29 -1.92
CA ASN A 134 -2.58 -4.87 -2.83
C ASN A 134 -1.99 -6.00 -3.69
N LEU A 135 -2.13 -7.26 -3.27
CA LEU A 135 -1.63 -8.43 -4.00
C LEU A 135 -2.68 -9.02 -4.93
N THR A 136 -3.92 -9.17 -4.47
CA THR A 136 -4.99 -9.85 -5.21
C THR A 136 -5.91 -8.91 -5.98
N ALA A 137 -5.81 -7.60 -5.74
CA ALA A 137 -6.70 -6.55 -6.22
C ALA A 137 -8.17 -6.69 -5.76
N GLN A 138 -8.51 -7.69 -4.95
CA GLN A 138 -9.88 -7.96 -4.51
C GLN A 138 -10.29 -7.06 -3.35
N LYS A 139 -11.56 -6.66 -3.33
CA LYS A 139 -12.16 -5.90 -2.25
C LYS A 139 -12.21 -6.74 -0.96
N PHE A 140 -11.93 -6.10 0.17
CA PHE A 140 -12.20 -6.64 1.50
C PHE A 140 -13.10 -5.67 2.28
N VAL A 141 -13.94 -6.22 3.16
CA VAL A 141 -14.98 -5.49 3.89
C VAL A 141 -14.75 -5.58 5.40
N PRO A 142 -15.23 -4.62 6.22
CA PRO A 142 -15.17 -4.73 7.66
C PRO A 142 -15.96 -5.93 8.17
N VAL A 143 -15.52 -6.51 9.29
CA VAL A 143 -16.24 -7.60 9.97
C VAL A 143 -17.43 -7.09 10.79
N SER A 144 -17.36 -5.84 11.27
CA SER A 144 -18.46 -5.17 11.96
C SER A 144 -19.72 -5.11 11.08
N THR A 145 -20.91 -5.21 11.66
CA THR A 145 -22.14 -5.03 10.86
C THR A 145 -22.35 -3.57 10.47
N PRO A 146 -23.10 -3.27 9.40
CA PRO A 146 -23.43 -1.90 9.02
C PRO A 146 -24.10 -1.11 10.15
N GLU A 147 -24.92 -1.76 10.97
CA GLU A 147 -25.64 -1.15 12.09
C GLU A 147 -24.69 -0.79 13.24
N ALA A 148 -23.76 -1.70 13.56
CA ALA A 148 -22.73 -1.44 14.57
C ALA A 148 -21.79 -0.31 14.12
N PHE A 149 -21.39 -0.32 12.85
CA PHE A 149 -20.58 0.75 12.27
C PHE A 149 -21.29 2.11 12.30
N ALA A 150 -22.58 2.14 11.94
CA ALA A 150 -23.38 3.35 12.04
C ALA A 150 -23.48 3.86 13.48
N ALA A 151 -23.73 2.97 14.45
CA ALA A 151 -23.75 3.35 15.86
C ALA A 151 -22.40 3.92 16.34
N ALA A 152 -21.28 3.36 15.87
CA ALA A 152 -19.95 3.88 16.14
C ALA A 152 -19.75 5.29 15.55
N ALA A 153 -20.19 5.52 14.31
CA ALA A 153 -20.14 6.82 13.66
C ALA A 153 -20.98 7.88 14.40
N HIS A 154 -22.19 7.54 14.83
CA HIS A 154 -23.04 8.42 15.64
C HIS A 154 -22.43 8.76 17.01
N ALA A 155 -21.80 7.78 17.66
CA ALA A 155 -21.09 8.01 18.92
C ALA A 155 -19.91 8.97 18.70
N ALA A 156 -19.12 8.77 17.65
CA ALA A 156 -18.02 9.66 17.27
C ALA A 156 -18.51 11.08 16.94
N GLU A 157 -19.60 11.23 16.17
CA GLU A 157 -20.19 12.54 15.86
C GLU A 157 -20.60 13.28 17.14
N LYS A 158 -21.24 12.59 18.08
CA LYS A 158 -21.62 13.16 19.38
C LYS A 158 -20.41 13.66 20.17
N ASN A 159 -19.24 13.07 19.95
CA ASN A 159 -17.98 13.48 20.56
C ASN A 159 -17.21 14.54 19.75
N GLY A 160 -17.82 15.11 18.71
CA GLY A 160 -17.25 16.20 17.92
C GLY A 160 -16.48 15.73 16.67
N ALA A 161 -16.59 14.47 16.26
CA ALA A 161 -15.98 14.03 15.02
C ALA A 161 -16.65 14.70 13.80
N GLU A 162 -15.83 15.20 12.89
CA GLU A 162 -16.27 15.65 11.57
C GLU A 162 -16.26 14.48 10.58
N PHE A 163 -17.26 14.44 9.70
CA PHE A 163 -17.43 13.37 8.71
C PHE A 163 -17.52 13.98 7.29
N PRO A 164 -17.12 13.23 6.24
CA PRO A 164 -17.08 13.69 4.85
C PRO A 164 -18.47 13.73 4.20
N ARG A 165 -19.34 14.57 4.76
CA ARG A 165 -20.69 14.82 4.27
C ARG A 165 -20.63 15.70 3.03
N ARG A 166 -21.49 15.42 2.07
CA ARG A 166 -21.79 16.34 0.98
C ARG A 166 -22.69 17.47 1.48
N ASP A 167 -22.80 18.54 0.69
CA ASP A 167 -23.64 19.69 1.02
C ASP A 167 -25.08 19.26 1.35
N GLY A 168 -25.51 19.53 2.59
CA GLY A 168 -26.85 19.20 3.09
C GLY A 168 -27.08 17.72 3.42
N GLU A 169 -26.05 16.86 3.33
CA GLU A 169 -26.14 15.44 3.64
C GLU A 169 -26.09 15.22 5.16
N SER A 170 -27.04 14.45 5.72
CA SER A 170 -26.97 14.00 7.11
C SER A 170 -25.96 12.86 7.29
N LEU A 171 -25.57 12.55 8.54
CA LEU A 171 -24.71 11.39 8.81
C LEU A 171 -25.32 10.09 8.26
N ASP A 172 -26.61 9.85 8.49
CA ASP A 172 -27.29 8.64 8.02
C ASP A 172 -27.30 8.54 6.49
N GLN A 173 -27.47 9.68 5.78
CA GLN A 173 -27.43 9.71 4.32
C GLN A 173 -26.03 9.40 3.79
N MET A 174 -25.00 9.97 4.41
CA MET A 174 -23.60 9.70 4.08
C MET A 174 -23.26 8.21 4.30
N LEU A 175 -23.65 7.64 5.45
CA LEU A 175 -23.44 6.23 5.76
C LEU A 175 -24.19 5.32 4.77
N ALA A 176 -25.43 5.67 4.39
CA ALA A 176 -26.19 4.93 3.40
C ALA A 176 -25.52 4.96 2.01
N ARG A 177 -24.98 6.12 1.61
CA ARG A 177 -24.22 6.28 0.36
C ARG A 177 -22.94 5.44 0.34
N LEU A 178 -22.19 5.41 1.43
CA LEU A 178 -20.93 4.67 1.54
C LEU A 178 -21.13 3.17 1.84
N LYS A 179 -22.34 2.75 2.25
CA LYS A 179 -22.64 1.37 2.64
C LYS A 179 -22.19 0.32 1.60
N PRO A 180 -22.44 0.46 0.29
CA PRO A 180 -21.97 -0.53 -0.68
C PRO A 180 -20.43 -0.60 -0.76
N ALA A 181 -19.75 0.55 -0.66
CA ALA A 181 -18.29 0.61 -0.71
C ALA A 181 -17.65 -0.10 0.48
N PHE A 182 -18.25 0.00 1.68
CA PHE A 182 -17.79 -0.68 2.89
C PHE A 182 -18.21 -2.15 2.97
N PHE A 183 -19.47 -2.47 2.69
CA PHE A 183 -20.08 -3.73 3.14
C PHE A 183 -20.56 -4.67 2.02
N ASP A 184 -20.44 -4.28 0.75
CA ASP A 184 -20.76 -5.16 -0.38
C ASP A 184 -19.47 -5.56 -1.11
N ALA A 185 -19.02 -6.80 -0.87
CA ALA A 185 -17.83 -7.35 -1.54
C ALA A 185 -18.01 -7.55 -3.05
N THR A 186 -19.25 -7.54 -3.55
CA THR A 186 -19.58 -7.70 -4.97
C THR A 186 -19.72 -6.36 -5.69
N PHE A 187 -20.02 -5.30 -4.96
CA PHE A 187 -19.97 -3.93 -5.48
C PHE A 187 -18.52 -3.57 -5.78
N GLU A 188 -18.21 -3.30 -7.05
CA GLU A 188 -16.86 -2.87 -7.48
C GLU A 188 -15.76 -3.75 -6.88
N SER A 189 -15.86 -5.06 -7.11
CA SER A 189 -15.12 -6.10 -6.36
C SER A 189 -13.60 -6.16 -6.61
N THR A 190 -13.09 -5.50 -7.64
CA THR A 190 -11.65 -5.47 -7.95
C THR A 190 -11.19 -4.06 -8.39
N VAL A 191 -10.06 -3.60 -7.86
CA VAL A 191 -9.49 -2.29 -8.25
C VAL A 191 -8.94 -2.30 -9.66
N THR A 192 -8.44 -3.44 -10.13
CA THR A 192 -7.93 -3.61 -11.49
C THR A 192 -8.29 -5.00 -12.00
N ALA A 193 -9.16 -5.05 -13.00
CA ALA A 193 -9.56 -6.27 -13.67
C ALA A 193 -8.56 -6.62 -14.78
N LYS A 194 -7.67 -7.58 -14.51
CA LYS A 194 -6.76 -8.14 -15.53
C LYS A 194 -7.45 -9.10 -16.49
N THR A 195 -8.50 -9.78 -16.00
CA THR A 195 -9.34 -10.70 -16.75
C THR A 195 -10.79 -10.31 -16.50
N PRO A 196 -11.35 -9.37 -17.25
CA PRO A 196 -12.70 -8.88 -17.02
C PRO A 196 -13.73 -10.00 -17.26
N PRO A 197 -14.88 -9.98 -16.57
CA PRO A 197 -15.99 -10.89 -16.84
C PRO A 197 -16.46 -10.79 -18.30
N ALA A 198 -17.11 -11.84 -18.78
CA ALA A 198 -17.66 -11.86 -20.14
C ALA A 198 -18.59 -10.65 -20.38
N GLY A 199 -18.37 -9.94 -21.49
CA GLY A 199 -19.14 -8.76 -21.86
C GLY A 199 -18.70 -7.45 -21.19
N LYS A 200 -17.67 -7.46 -20.34
CA LYS A 200 -17.03 -6.25 -19.83
C LYS A 200 -15.60 -6.11 -20.36
N ASP A 201 -15.12 -4.88 -20.40
CA ASP A 201 -13.72 -4.58 -20.72
C ASP A 201 -12.94 -4.22 -19.44
N ILE A 202 -11.62 -4.07 -19.56
CA ILE A 202 -10.74 -3.82 -18.41
C ILE A 202 -11.06 -2.50 -17.69
N ILE A 203 -11.58 -1.49 -18.39
CA ILE A 203 -11.91 -0.19 -17.80
C ILE A 203 -13.21 -0.32 -17.03
N THR A 204 -14.28 -0.78 -17.68
CA THR A 204 -15.61 -0.92 -17.05
C THR A 204 -15.67 -2.00 -15.96
N ALA A 205 -14.72 -2.94 -15.94
CA ALA A 205 -14.60 -3.95 -14.89
C ALA A 205 -13.68 -3.55 -13.73
N SER A 206 -12.93 -2.45 -13.82
CA SER A 206 -12.01 -2.00 -12.78
C SER A 206 -12.63 -0.89 -11.93
N ALA A 207 -12.44 -0.95 -10.61
CA ALA A 207 -12.94 0.08 -9.69
C ALA A 207 -12.05 1.32 -9.57
N ASN A 208 -10.84 1.31 -10.14
CA ASN A 208 -9.95 2.47 -10.05
C ASN A 208 -10.55 3.71 -10.73
N ASN A 209 -10.16 4.89 -10.24
CA ASN A 209 -10.71 6.17 -10.64
C ASN A 209 -9.92 6.83 -11.79
N LEU A 210 -9.22 6.04 -12.60
CA LEU A 210 -8.43 6.57 -13.72
C LEU A 210 -9.32 6.94 -14.92
N TYR A 211 -10.47 6.27 -15.05
CA TYR A 211 -11.44 6.50 -16.11
C TYR A 211 -12.85 6.51 -15.50
N VAL A 212 -13.62 7.56 -15.80
CA VAL A 212 -14.97 7.73 -15.27
C VAL A 212 -15.97 7.71 -16.42
N GLY A 213 -16.83 6.69 -16.44
CA GLY A 213 -17.88 6.57 -17.47
C GLY A 213 -17.37 6.25 -18.87
N LEU A 214 -16.17 5.67 -18.99
CA LEU A 214 -15.56 5.27 -20.26
C LEU A 214 -15.37 3.75 -20.34
N SER A 215 -15.22 3.27 -21.57
CA SER A 215 -14.83 1.90 -21.93
C SER A 215 -13.57 1.89 -22.79
N MET A 216 -12.97 0.71 -22.98
CA MET A 216 -11.86 0.56 -23.93
C MET A 216 -12.18 1.06 -25.34
N LYS A 217 -13.44 0.96 -25.79
CA LYS A 217 -13.87 1.42 -27.11
C LYS A 217 -13.81 2.93 -27.24
N ASP A 218 -14.11 3.66 -26.17
CA ASP A 218 -14.11 5.14 -26.18
C ASP A 218 -12.69 5.71 -26.30
N LEU A 219 -11.66 4.89 -26.03
CA LEU A 219 -10.26 5.27 -26.17
C LEU A 219 -9.67 4.96 -27.55
N GLU A 220 -10.44 4.33 -28.45
CA GLU A 220 -9.98 4.03 -29.81
C GLU A 220 -9.69 5.33 -30.58
N GLY A 221 -8.45 5.49 -31.05
CA GLY A 221 -8.02 6.68 -31.78
C GLY A 221 -7.77 7.91 -30.91
N TYR A 222 -7.84 7.79 -29.58
CA TYR A 222 -7.38 8.84 -28.68
C TYR A 222 -5.85 9.03 -28.83
N HIS A 223 -5.44 10.29 -28.92
CA HIS A 223 -4.04 10.71 -28.93
C HIS A 223 -3.86 11.78 -27.85
N GLU A 224 -2.81 11.63 -27.03
CA GLU A 224 -2.44 12.56 -25.96
C GLU A 224 -1.94 13.91 -26.49
#